data_AF-A0A932GS82-F1
#
_entry.id   AF-A0A932GS82-F1
#
_cell.length_a   1.000
_cell.length_b   1.000
_cell.length_c   1.000
_cell.angle_alpha   90.00
_cell.angle_beta   90.00
_cell.angle_gamma   90.00
#
_symmetry.space_group_name_H-M   'P 1'
#
loop_
_entity.id
_entity.type
_entity.pdbx_description
1 polymer ?
#
loop_
_entity_poly.entity_id
_entity_poly.type
_entity_poly.pdbx_seq_one_letter_code
_entity_poly.pdbx_strand_id
1 'polypeptide(L)'
;MINFLRAWKFEMGFLLIIGAALLVWAATVYLSPEARKARDANEYLERLQAEYKNDTYGGATPEETLSLFIAALEKGDIELASKYFLPEDREEILVQIQSSKNGGKLGEAILRFRSLDLE
;
A
#
# COMPACT_ATOMS: atom_id res chain seq x y z
N MET A 1 26.06 -21.80 -55.38
CA MET A 1 26.27 -20.89 -54.23
C MET A 1 25.37 -19.66 -54.21
N ILE A 2 24.93 -19.11 -55.35
CA ILE A 2 24.11 -17.87 -55.42
C ILE A 2 22.70 -18.02 -54.80
N ASN A 3 22.04 -19.17 -54.97
CA ASN A 3 20.70 -19.41 -54.39
C ASN A 3 20.70 -19.57 -52.86
N PHE A 4 21.80 -20.08 -52.29
CA PHE A 4 21.95 -20.28 -50.85
C PHE A 4 22.07 -18.95 -50.10
N LEU A 5 22.91 -18.03 -50.61
CA LEU A 5 23.06 -16.68 -50.04
C LEU A 5 21.77 -15.84 -50.16
N ARG A 6 20.96 -16.07 -51.21
CA ARG A 6 19.67 -15.39 -51.40
C ARG A 6 18.59 -15.92 -50.45
N ALA A 7 18.52 -17.23 -50.25
CA ALA A 7 17.63 -17.86 -49.28
C ALA A 7 17.98 -17.48 -47.83
N TRP A 8 19.26 -17.47 -47.47
CA TRP A 8 19.74 -17.04 -46.15
C TRP A 8 19.33 -15.60 -45.83
N LYS A 9 19.48 -14.67 -46.80
CA LYS A 9 19.08 -13.27 -46.63
C LYS A 9 17.56 -13.13 -46.45
N PHE A 10 16.78 -14.00 -47.09
CA PHE A 10 15.32 -14.05 -46.91
C PHE A 10 14.93 -14.60 -45.53
N GLU A 11 15.54 -15.71 -45.09
CA GLU A 11 15.29 -16.31 -43.77
C GLU A 11 15.66 -15.37 -42.62
N MET A 12 16.81 -14.69 -42.72
CA MET A 12 17.22 -13.68 -41.74
C MET A 12 16.26 -12.49 -41.70
N GLY A 13 15.79 -12.03 -42.87
CA GLY A 13 14.79 -10.97 -42.94
C GLY A 13 13.46 -11.39 -42.32
N PHE A 14 13.03 -12.62 -42.56
CA PHE A 14 11.81 -13.18 -41.98
C PHE A 14 11.90 -13.33 -40.46
N LEU A 15 13.03 -13.84 -39.93
CA LEU A 15 13.28 -13.93 -38.50
C LEU A 15 13.31 -12.56 -37.82
N LEU A 16 13.86 -11.54 -38.47
CA LEU A 16 13.82 -10.16 -37.95
C LEU A 16 12.41 -9.61 -37.86
N ILE A 17 11.55 -9.88 -38.86
CA ILE A 17 10.14 -9.47 -38.84
C ILE A 17 9.39 -10.18 -37.71
N ILE A 18 9.60 -11.49 -37.54
CA ILE A 18 9.01 -12.24 -36.41
C ILE A 18 9.49 -11.67 -35.08
N GLY A 19 10.79 -11.43 -34.93
CA GLY A 19 11.36 -10.84 -33.73
C GLY A 19 10.77 -9.47 -33.41
N ALA A 20 10.64 -8.60 -34.42
CA ALA A 20 10.01 -7.29 -34.26
C ALA A 20 8.53 -7.40 -33.87
N ALA A 21 7.79 -8.33 -34.48
CA ALA A 21 6.39 -8.58 -34.13
C ALA A 21 6.24 -9.09 -32.69
N LEU A 22 7.12 -9.99 -32.24
CA LEU A 22 7.15 -10.48 -30.86
C LEU A 22 7.49 -9.37 -29.86
N LEU A 23 8.43 -8.48 -30.20
CA LEU A 23 8.78 -7.33 -29.36
C LEU A 23 7.61 -6.34 -29.25
N VAL A 24 6.92 -6.05 -30.35
CA VAL A 24 5.73 -5.19 -30.34
C VAL A 24 4.63 -5.84 -29.49
N TRP A 25 4.36 -7.14 -29.67
CA TRP A 25 3.37 -7.86 -28.87
C TRP A 25 3.72 -7.89 -27.37
N ALA A 26 4.99 -8.14 -27.03
CA ALA A 26 5.44 -8.11 -25.63
C ALA A 26 5.30 -6.70 -25.03
N ALA A 27 5.63 -5.66 -25.80
CA ALA A 27 5.48 -4.28 -25.38
C ALA A 27 4.01 -3.93 -25.13
N THR A 28 3.08 -4.35 -26.00
CA THR A 28 1.65 -4.07 -25.80
C THR A 28 1.09 -4.78 -24.57
N VAL A 29 1.53 -6.00 -24.27
CA VAL A 29 1.10 -6.74 -23.07
C VAL A 29 1.72 -6.15 -21.79
N TYR A 30 3.01 -5.80 -21.79
CA TYR A 30 3.73 -5.34 -20.59
C TYR A 30 3.48 -3.87 -20.23
N LEU A 31 3.29 -3.01 -21.25
CA LEU A 31 3.01 -1.59 -21.06
C LEU A 31 1.52 -1.29 -20.96
N SER A 32 0.66 -2.30 -21.07
CA SER A 32 -0.79 -2.14 -20.96
C SER A 32 -1.17 -1.51 -19.61
N PRO A 33 -2.21 -0.65 -19.58
CA PRO A 33 -2.73 -0.09 -18.34
C PRO A 33 -3.15 -1.18 -17.34
N GLU A 34 -3.66 -2.31 -17.82
CA GLU A 34 -4.09 -3.43 -16.99
C GLU A 34 -2.90 -4.08 -16.27
N ALA A 35 -1.79 -4.31 -16.97
CA ALA A 35 -0.57 -4.86 -16.36
C ALA A 35 0.08 -3.90 -15.35
N ARG A 36 -0.05 -2.59 -15.55
CA ARG A 36 0.36 -1.58 -14.54
C ARG A 36 -0.51 -1.68 -13.30
N LYS A 37 -1.84 -1.62 -13.44
CA LYS A 37 -2.77 -1.74 -12.32
C LYS A 37 -2.58 -3.03 -11.51
N ALA A 38 -2.36 -4.15 -12.18
CA ALA A 38 -2.10 -5.43 -11.51
C ALA A 38 -0.79 -5.40 -10.69
N ARG A 39 0.26 -4.77 -11.19
CA ARG A 39 1.52 -4.59 -10.44
C ARG A 39 1.32 -3.67 -9.25
N ASP A 40 0.68 -2.52 -9.45
CA ASP A 40 0.42 -1.55 -8.37
C ASP A 40 -0.43 -2.17 -7.26
N ALA A 41 -1.43 -2.99 -7.63
CA ALA A 41 -2.26 -3.73 -6.67
C ALA A 41 -1.46 -4.79 -5.90
N ASN A 42 -0.61 -5.55 -6.59
CA ASN A 42 0.25 -6.54 -5.94
C ASN A 42 1.26 -5.88 -5.00
N GLU A 43 1.90 -4.78 -5.42
CA GLU A 43 2.82 -4.01 -4.59
C GLU A 43 2.13 -3.45 -3.35
N TYR A 44 0.92 -2.92 -3.50
CA TYR A 44 0.09 -2.48 -2.37
C TYR A 44 -0.18 -3.62 -1.39
N LEU A 45 -0.59 -4.79 -1.89
CA LEU A 45 -0.87 -5.96 -1.05
C LEU A 45 0.39 -6.49 -0.36
N GLU A 46 1.53 -6.53 -1.05
CA GLU A 46 2.82 -6.94 -0.47
C GLU A 46 3.26 -5.98 0.64
N ARG A 47 3.12 -4.67 0.41
CA ARG A 47 3.40 -3.66 1.44
C ARG A 47 2.49 -3.85 2.65
N LEU A 48 1.18 -3.96 2.42
CA LEU A 48 0.20 -4.14 3.48
C LEU A 48 0.48 -5.42 4.27
N GLN A 49 0.78 -6.53 3.59
CA GLN A 49 1.15 -7.79 4.23
C GLN A 49 2.42 -7.64 5.07
N ALA A 50 3.41 -6.90 4.60
CA ALA A 50 4.63 -6.62 5.36
C ALA A 50 4.34 -5.74 6.60
N GLU A 51 3.46 -4.75 6.48
CA GLU A 51 3.02 -3.92 7.60
C GLU A 51 2.31 -4.76 8.67
N TYR A 52 1.36 -5.61 8.29
CA TYR A 52 0.67 -6.54 9.20
C TYR A 52 1.63 -7.55 9.84
N LYS A 53 2.58 -8.10 9.08
CA LYS A 53 3.54 -9.08 9.61
C LYS A 53 4.46 -8.48 10.67
N ASN A 54 4.81 -7.21 10.52
CA ASN A 54 5.68 -6.49 11.43
C ASN A 54 4.89 -5.65 12.45
N ASP A 55 3.57 -5.81 12.51
CA ASP A 55 2.73 -5.04 13.41
C ASP A 55 2.89 -5.55 14.84
N THR A 56 3.36 -4.66 15.72
CA THR A 56 3.55 -4.94 17.14
C THR A 56 2.80 -3.94 18.02
N TYR A 57 1.88 -3.16 17.44
CA TYR A 57 1.14 -2.14 18.17
C TYR A 57 -0.12 -2.73 18.80
N GLY A 58 -0.47 -2.23 19.99
CA GLY A 58 -1.63 -2.66 20.75
C GLY A 58 -1.26 -3.39 22.04
N GLY A 59 -2.29 -3.66 22.83
CA GLY A 59 -2.21 -4.48 24.04
C GLY A 59 -2.58 -5.94 23.78
N ALA A 60 -2.57 -6.75 24.83
CA ALA A 60 -3.05 -8.13 24.79
C ALA A 60 -4.59 -8.20 24.64
N THR A 61 -5.29 -7.10 24.92
CA THR A 61 -6.75 -6.99 24.85
C THR A 61 -7.19 -5.71 24.12
N PRO A 62 -8.42 -5.65 23.60
CA PRO A 62 -8.99 -4.42 23.06
C PRO A 62 -8.97 -3.26 24.06
N GLU A 63 -9.29 -3.52 25.33
CA GLU A 63 -9.33 -2.54 26.41
C GLU A 63 -7.92 -1.97 26.70
N GLU A 64 -6.90 -2.84 26.75
CA GLU A 64 -5.51 -2.39 26.89
C GLU A 64 -5.06 -1.54 25.69
N THR A 65 -5.46 -1.91 24.48
CA THR A 65 -5.18 -1.14 23.27
C THR A 65 -5.85 0.24 23.31
N LEU A 66 -7.11 0.30 23.76
CA LEU A 66 -7.84 1.56 23.95
C LEU A 66 -7.15 2.45 24.99
N SER A 67 -6.73 1.88 26.11
CA SER A 67 -5.94 2.57 27.14
C SER A 67 -4.63 3.16 26.59
N LEU A 68 -3.88 2.39 25.79
CA LEU A 68 -2.65 2.85 25.14
C LEU A 68 -2.91 3.99 24.14
N PHE A 69 -4.00 3.89 23.37
CA PHE A 69 -4.45 4.93 22.46
C PHE A 69 -4.77 6.23 23.19
N ILE A 70 -5.60 6.17 24.23
CA ILE A 70 -5.95 7.33 25.07
C ILE A 70 -4.68 7.97 25.67
N ALA A 71 -3.78 7.16 26.21
CA ALA A 71 -2.53 7.65 26.79
C ALA A 71 -1.62 8.35 25.77
N ALA A 72 -1.57 7.88 24.52
CA ALA A 72 -0.84 8.56 23.45
C ALA A 72 -1.48 9.90 23.08
N LEU A 73 -2.81 9.96 22.97
CA LEU A 73 -3.53 11.21 22.73
C LEU A 73 -3.31 12.25 23.83
N GLU A 74 -3.32 11.84 25.10
CA GLU A 74 -3.08 12.71 26.25
C GLU A 74 -1.66 13.29 26.27
N LYS A 75 -0.68 12.52 25.78
CA LYS A 75 0.70 12.98 25.58
C LYS A 75 0.85 13.84 24.32
N GLY A 76 -0.19 13.95 23.50
CA GLY A 76 -0.17 14.67 22.24
C GLY A 76 0.58 13.95 21.11
N ASP A 77 0.92 12.67 21.30
CA ASP A 77 1.61 11.80 20.35
C ASP A 77 0.60 11.15 19.40
N ILE A 78 0.19 11.94 18.42
CA ILE A 78 -0.86 11.57 17.45
C ILE A 78 -0.38 10.49 16.47
N GLU A 79 0.94 10.40 16.23
CA GLU A 79 1.55 9.40 15.37
C GLU A 79 1.55 8.03 16.04
N LEU A 80 1.85 7.98 17.34
CA LEU A 80 1.69 6.74 18.11
C LEU A 80 0.22 6.36 18.24
N ALA A 81 -0.67 7.34 18.48
CA ALA A 81 -2.10 7.07 18.61
C ALA A 81 -2.68 6.43 17.35
N SER A 82 -2.31 6.89 16.15
CA SER A 82 -2.82 6.30 14.90
C SER A 82 -2.32 4.88 14.66
N LYS A 83 -1.16 4.49 15.21
CA LYS A 83 -0.58 3.15 15.04
C LYS A 83 -1.35 2.03 15.74
N TYR A 84 -2.18 2.36 16.73
CA TYR A 84 -3.08 1.39 17.38
C TYR A 84 -4.28 0.98 16.51
N PHE A 85 -4.44 1.59 15.32
CA PHE A 85 -5.41 1.17 14.30
C PHE A 85 -4.76 0.27 13.25
N LEU A 86 -5.61 -0.36 12.44
CA LEU A 86 -5.19 -1.20 11.31
C LEU A 86 -4.27 -0.42 10.35
N PRO A 87 -3.22 -1.05 9.79
CA PRO A 87 -2.26 -0.41 8.90
C PRO A 87 -2.86 0.48 7.81
N GLU A 88 -3.91 0.02 7.13
CA GLU A 88 -4.62 0.73 6.07
C GLU A 88 -5.34 2.01 6.54
N ASP A 89 -5.70 2.09 7.83
CA ASP A 89 -6.48 3.19 8.40
C ASP A 89 -5.58 4.26 9.05
N ARG A 90 -4.31 3.95 9.35
CA ARG A 90 -3.44 4.80 10.19
C ARG A 90 -3.28 6.21 9.67
N GLU A 91 -3.14 6.37 8.36
CA GLU A 91 -2.99 7.69 7.73
C GLU A 91 -4.28 8.51 7.86
N GLU A 92 -5.43 7.89 7.61
CA GLU A 92 -6.73 8.55 7.77
C GLU A 92 -6.95 8.97 9.22
N ILE A 93 -6.70 8.06 10.16
CA ILE A 93 -6.84 8.31 11.59
C ILE A 93 -5.90 9.43 12.04
N LEU A 94 -4.65 9.45 11.57
CA LEU A 94 -3.69 10.51 11.87
C LEU A 94 -4.23 11.89 11.44
N VAL A 95 -4.75 11.99 10.22
CA VAL A 95 -5.35 13.22 9.68
C VAL A 95 -6.58 13.65 10.49
N GLN A 96 -7.43 12.69 10.89
CA GLN A 96 -8.62 12.97 11.72
C GLN A 96 -8.25 13.47 13.12
N ILE A 97 -7.25 12.85 13.77
CA ILE A 97 -6.75 13.26 15.09
C ILE A 97 -6.11 14.65 14.99
N GLN A 98 -5.27 14.89 13.97
CA GLN A 98 -4.64 16.18 13.73
C GLN A 98 -5.67 17.29 13.52
N SER A 99 -6.73 17.01 12.76
CA SER A 99 -7.84 17.94 12.53
C SER A 99 -8.60 18.25 13.83
N SER A 100 -8.84 17.23 14.65
CA SER A 100 -9.48 17.38 15.98
C SER A 100 -8.61 18.18 16.96
N LYS A 101 -7.29 17.98 16.92
CA LYS A 101 -6.31 18.74 17.69
C LYS A 101 -6.31 20.22 17.30
N ASN A 102 -6.24 20.51 16.00
CA ASN A 102 -6.26 21.88 15.46
C ASN A 102 -7.58 22.59 15.73
N GLY A 103 -8.70 21.85 15.75
CA GLY A 103 -10.02 22.37 16.06
C GLY A 103 -10.33 22.49 17.56
N GLY A 104 -9.39 22.15 18.46
CA GLY A 104 -9.60 22.22 19.91
C GLY A 104 -10.57 21.17 20.47
N LYS A 105 -10.96 20.16 19.68
CA LYS A 105 -11.95 19.12 20.05
C LYS A 105 -11.32 17.85 20.63
N LEU A 106 -9.99 17.74 20.57
CA LEU A 106 -9.29 16.52 21.00
C LEU A 106 -9.55 16.16 22.47
N GLY A 107 -9.65 17.16 23.36
CA GLY A 107 -9.96 16.92 24.77
C GLY A 107 -11.34 16.30 24.99
N GLU A 108 -12.36 16.77 24.25
CA GLU A 108 -13.71 16.20 24.30
C GLU A 108 -13.71 14.76 23.79
N ALA A 109 -12.98 14.48 22.71
CA ALA A 109 -12.85 13.13 22.17
C ALA A 109 -12.21 12.16 23.19
N ILE A 110 -11.12 12.58 23.86
CA ILE A 110 -10.47 11.78 24.91
C ILE A 110 -11.46 11.45 26.05
N LEU A 111 -12.27 12.41 26.50
CA LEU A 111 -13.27 12.18 27.54
C LEU A 111 -14.34 11.18 27.10
N ARG A 112 -14.78 11.24 25.83
CA ARG A 112 -15.71 10.26 25.27
C ARG A 112 -15.12 8.85 25.24
N PHE A 113 -13.87 8.70 24.82
CA PHE A 113 -13.21 7.38 24.82
C PHE A 113 -13.05 6.81 26.23
N ARG A 114 -12.67 7.63 27.21
CA ARG A 114 -12.61 7.19 28.61
C ARG A 114 -13.97 6.70 29.12
N SER A 115 -15.08 7.29 28.68
CA SER A 115 -16.41 6.79 29.08
C SER A 115 -16.75 5.40 28.53
N LEU A 116 -16.05 4.94 27.48
CA LEU A 116 -16.21 3.59 26.92
C LEU A 116 -15.34 2.55 27.63
N ASP A 117 -14.23 2.96 28.24
CA ASP A 117 -13.27 2.10 28.95
C ASP A 117 -13.72 1.79 30.40
N LEU A 118 -14.86 2.33 30.85
CA LEU A 118 -15.35 2.28 32.23
C LEU A 118 -16.46 1.25 32.48
N GLU A 119 -16.73 0.33 31.55
CA GLU A 119 -17.64 -0.81 31.70
C GLU A 119 -16.89 -2.12 31.93
#